data_AF-A0A0D2NN33-F1
#
_entry.id   AF-A0A0D2NN33-F1
#
_cell.length_a   1.000
_cell.length_b   1.000
_cell.length_c   1.000
_cell.angle_alpha   90.00
_cell.angle_beta   90.00
_cell.angle_gamma   90.00
#
_symmetry.space_group_name_H-M   'P 1'
#
loop_
_entity.id
_entity.type
_entity.pdbx_description
1 polymer ?
#
loop_
_entity_poly.entity_id
_entity_poly.type
_entity_poly.pdbx_seq_one_letter_code
_entity_poly.pdbx_strand_id
1 'polypeptide(L)'
;MSSPTVLLPDSPAYKKAQRQYLKATKNRPANISSEWTPFRAAEKRFKARFPPPDLSSVLDIAAADEQRTREIDDGRWIGSSTALETVELKCTAGSRESAKAYTIPQIPGLVILPAFISKENQRDLVQWSLVRHARSPNDTNLDTHYFLPKDGLWNALLDARDDPAKDIVVQPRAEAQPQDVKPLSYGPRQLINNDPASPELFEAISTTPKPPQDPSPTVPPAPVSSLIYKLRWANIGWFYHWGTKQYDFAKGSGTIDEELRSVCIEAVKVVDWKKVHNQSNQADWGPAGPDWDTWEEIYEPDAGIVNFYQEKDTLMAHVDRSEICATSPLVSISLGNAAVFLIGGLTRDSEPIPILLRSGDVVIMSGPACRRAYHGVPRILEGTLPPHMKAANFQNDTLARDWEPYEKYLTTSRININVRTSVSNTANCTVYETLSHALNFLCSLPSPTAFSPKAKMENDSGVLVDLYVPRKCSATNRLITSKDHASVQIAIADVDANGRALNTSTTFALCGQVRSQGESDDSLNRLATKAGLLRNVWSYQK
;
A
#
# COMPACT_ATOMS: atom_id res chain seq x y z
N MET A 1 14.21 23.11 -11.63
CA MET A 1 14.36 21.94 -12.52
C MET A 1 13.08 21.85 -13.33
N SER A 2 13.15 21.91 -14.66
CA SER A 2 11.97 21.80 -15.54
C SER A 2 11.31 20.44 -15.34
N SER A 3 10.05 20.41 -14.90
CA SER A 3 9.26 19.18 -14.76
C SER A 3 9.32 18.37 -16.06
N PRO A 4 9.44 17.04 -16.02
CA PRO A 4 9.44 16.23 -17.22
C PRO A 4 8.03 16.23 -17.82
N THR A 5 7.75 17.23 -18.65
CA THR A 5 6.55 17.29 -19.49
C THR A 5 6.52 16.07 -20.41
N VAL A 6 5.33 15.53 -20.67
CA VAL A 6 5.09 14.54 -21.73
C VAL A 6 5.85 14.98 -22.99
N LEU A 7 6.77 14.13 -23.45
CA LEU A 7 7.66 14.49 -24.54
C LEU A 7 6.83 14.69 -25.81
N LEU A 8 6.86 15.92 -26.36
CA LEU A 8 6.16 16.22 -27.60
C LEU A 8 6.72 15.36 -28.74
N PRO A 9 5.86 14.77 -29.59
CA PRO A 9 6.29 14.08 -30.80
C PRO A 9 7.28 14.94 -31.61
N ASP A 10 8.27 14.30 -32.22
CA ASP A 10 9.31 14.92 -33.06
C ASP A 10 10.31 15.87 -32.39
N SER A 11 10.15 16.20 -31.11
CA SER A 11 11.15 16.97 -30.36
C SER A 11 12.50 16.22 -30.27
N PRO A 12 13.65 16.94 -30.17
CA PRO A 12 14.96 16.30 -29.97
C PRO A 12 14.99 15.37 -28.75
N ALA A 13 14.28 15.75 -27.68
CA ALA A 13 14.12 14.95 -26.47
C ALA A 13 13.32 13.65 -26.73
N TYR A 14 12.22 13.73 -27.49
CA TYR A 14 11.45 12.56 -27.93
C TYR A 14 12.30 11.60 -28.77
N LYS A 15 13.00 12.12 -29.80
CA LYS A 15 13.89 11.30 -30.65
C LYS A 15 15.02 10.65 -29.85
N LYS A 16 15.52 11.32 -28.81
CA LYS A 16 16.50 10.74 -27.87
C LYS A 16 15.88 9.61 -27.03
N ALA A 17 14.71 9.84 -26.44
CA ALA A 17 14.00 8.83 -25.66
C ALA A 17 13.61 7.61 -26.51
N GLN A 18 13.15 7.82 -27.75
CA GLN A 18 12.84 6.76 -28.71
C GLN A 18 14.05 5.90 -29.02
N ARG A 19 15.22 6.50 -29.31
CA ARG A 19 16.47 5.76 -29.53
C ARG A 19 16.88 4.94 -28.31
N GLN A 20 16.77 5.51 -27.11
CA GLN A 20 17.07 4.81 -25.86
C GLN A 20 16.12 3.63 -25.62
N TYR A 21 14.82 3.83 -25.87
CA TYR A 21 13.80 2.78 -25.77
C TYR A 21 14.11 1.63 -26.72
N LEU A 22 14.29 1.91 -28.02
CA LEU A 22 14.62 0.89 -29.02
C LEU A 22 15.90 0.13 -28.67
N LYS A 23 16.92 0.82 -28.15
CA LYS A 23 18.15 0.17 -27.68
C LYS A 23 17.90 -0.76 -26.49
N ALA A 24 17.09 -0.34 -25.52
CA ALA A 24 16.78 -1.12 -24.32
C ALA A 24 15.85 -2.32 -24.59
N THR A 25 15.00 -2.24 -25.63
CA THR A 25 14.02 -3.29 -25.95
C THR A 25 14.43 -4.20 -27.11
N LYS A 26 15.49 -3.87 -27.86
CA LYS A 26 15.95 -4.64 -29.05
C LYS A 26 16.08 -6.14 -28.81
N ASN A 27 16.59 -6.55 -27.65
CA ASN A 27 16.85 -7.96 -27.32
C ASN A 27 15.80 -8.54 -26.35
N ARG A 28 14.66 -7.87 -26.17
CA ARG A 28 13.63 -8.33 -25.25
C ARG A 28 12.86 -9.51 -25.88
N PRO A 29 12.76 -10.66 -25.22
CA PRO A 29 11.95 -11.77 -25.72
C PRO A 29 10.49 -11.33 -25.91
N ALA A 30 9.89 -11.72 -27.04
CA ALA A 30 8.50 -11.35 -27.35
C ALA A 30 7.49 -11.89 -26.31
N ASN A 31 7.84 -12.99 -25.64
CA ASN A 31 7.00 -13.66 -24.64
C ASN A 31 7.31 -13.26 -23.19
N ILE A 32 8.18 -12.29 -22.92
CA ILE A 32 8.55 -11.92 -21.53
C ILE A 32 7.34 -11.48 -20.69
N SER A 33 6.28 -10.97 -21.33
CA SER A 33 5.04 -10.59 -20.65
C SER A 33 4.22 -11.80 -20.18
N SER A 34 4.33 -12.96 -20.85
CA SER A 34 3.66 -14.19 -20.42
C SER A 34 4.25 -14.82 -19.16
N GLU A 35 5.42 -14.36 -18.72
CA GLU A 35 6.03 -14.76 -17.45
C GLU A 35 5.50 -13.94 -16.27
N TRP A 36 4.75 -12.87 -16.53
CA TRP A 36 4.21 -12.00 -15.49
C TRP A 36 2.77 -12.35 -15.20
N THR A 37 2.38 -12.22 -13.92
CA THR A 37 0.95 -12.22 -13.61
C THR A 37 0.27 -11.03 -14.30
N PRO A 38 -1.02 -11.13 -14.67
CA PRO A 38 -1.79 -10.01 -15.23
C PRO A 38 -1.61 -8.70 -14.47
N PHE A 39 -1.64 -8.71 -13.14
CA PHE A 39 -1.40 -7.51 -12.34
C PHE A 39 -0.01 -6.92 -12.58
N ARG A 40 1.04 -7.76 -12.58
CA ARG A 40 2.42 -7.30 -12.80
C ARG A 40 2.62 -6.77 -14.22
N ALA A 41 1.92 -7.32 -15.21
CA ALA A 41 1.93 -6.81 -16.57
C ALA A 41 1.30 -5.41 -16.63
N ALA A 42 0.14 -5.20 -15.99
CA ALA A 42 -0.52 -3.90 -15.90
C ALA A 42 0.35 -2.85 -15.18
N GLU A 43 0.98 -3.20 -14.07
CA GLU A 43 1.92 -2.31 -13.37
C GLU A 43 3.05 -1.85 -14.29
N LYS A 44 3.69 -2.79 -15.01
CA LYS A 44 4.78 -2.46 -15.93
C LYS A 44 4.32 -1.61 -17.10
N ARG A 45 3.10 -1.84 -17.60
CA ARG A 45 2.46 -1.03 -18.65
C ARG A 45 2.31 0.41 -18.21
N PHE A 46 1.65 0.67 -17.08
CA PHE A 46 1.38 2.05 -16.63
C PHE A 46 2.58 2.75 -16.02
N LYS A 47 3.54 2.00 -15.45
CA LYS A 47 4.80 2.56 -14.95
C LYS A 47 5.68 3.14 -16.06
N ALA A 48 5.49 2.71 -17.32
CA ALA A 48 6.32 3.13 -18.44
C ALA A 48 6.33 4.66 -18.62
N ARG A 49 7.53 5.24 -18.77
CA ARG A 49 7.70 6.67 -19.08
C ARG A 49 7.78 6.93 -20.58
N PHE A 50 8.31 5.98 -21.33
CA PHE A 50 8.43 6.04 -22.76
C PHE A 50 8.27 4.63 -23.38
N PRO A 51 7.40 4.47 -24.41
CA PRO A 51 6.34 5.42 -24.73
C PRO A 51 5.44 5.65 -23.50
N PRO A 52 4.79 6.82 -23.39
CA PRO A 52 3.79 7.03 -22.33
C PRO A 52 2.67 5.99 -22.47
N PRO A 53 2.04 5.56 -21.37
CA PRO A 53 0.97 4.59 -21.43
C PRO A 53 -0.24 5.19 -22.14
N ASP A 54 -0.92 4.36 -22.94
CA ASP A 54 -2.25 4.69 -23.45
C ASP A 54 -3.27 4.61 -22.31
N LEU A 55 -4.07 5.67 -22.17
CA LEU A 55 -5.11 5.78 -21.16
C LEU A 55 -6.53 5.58 -21.71
N SER A 56 -6.70 5.29 -23.01
CA SER A 56 -8.01 5.12 -23.66
C SER A 56 -8.92 4.07 -22.99
N SER A 57 -8.34 3.08 -22.32
CA SER A 57 -9.00 1.99 -21.58
C SER A 57 -9.00 2.18 -20.07
N VAL A 58 -8.60 3.36 -19.58
CA VAL A 58 -8.57 3.70 -18.15
C VAL A 58 -9.84 4.45 -17.80
N LEU A 59 -10.54 4.01 -16.76
CA LEU A 59 -11.75 4.69 -16.29
C LEU A 59 -11.40 6.08 -15.75
N ASP A 60 -12.00 7.11 -16.32
CA ASP A 60 -11.86 8.50 -15.88
C ASP A 60 -13.25 9.10 -15.66
N ILE A 61 -13.77 8.98 -14.43
CA ILE A 61 -15.10 9.49 -14.08
C ILE A 61 -15.17 11.01 -14.26
N ALA A 62 -14.07 11.72 -14.07
CA ALA A 62 -14.01 13.16 -14.26
C ALA A 62 -14.28 13.59 -15.71
N ALA A 63 -14.02 12.71 -16.69
CA ALA A 63 -14.30 12.99 -18.10
C ALA A 63 -15.81 13.11 -18.40
N ALA A 64 -16.69 12.66 -17.49
CA ALA A 64 -18.13 12.87 -17.57
C ALA A 64 -18.61 14.19 -16.93
N ASP A 65 -17.73 14.95 -16.28
CA ASP A 65 -18.05 16.19 -15.58
C ASP A 65 -17.50 17.41 -16.33
N GLU A 66 -18.40 18.20 -16.93
CA GLU A 66 -18.07 19.43 -17.67
C GLU A 66 -17.33 20.46 -16.81
N GLN A 67 -17.53 20.46 -15.49
CA GLN A 67 -16.83 21.39 -14.59
C GLN A 67 -15.34 21.07 -14.47
N ARG A 68 -14.92 19.87 -14.89
CA ARG A 68 -13.55 19.39 -14.81
C ARG A 68 -12.80 19.41 -16.13
N THR A 69 -13.45 19.77 -17.24
CA THR A 69 -12.83 19.81 -18.59
C THR A 69 -11.52 20.59 -18.59
N ARG A 70 -11.48 21.78 -17.96
CA ARG A 70 -10.25 22.59 -17.90
C ARG A 70 -9.09 21.89 -17.16
N GLU A 71 -9.38 21.16 -16.09
CA GLU A 71 -8.36 20.38 -15.35
C GLU A 71 -7.78 19.26 -16.23
N ILE A 72 -8.66 18.59 -16.99
CA ILE A 72 -8.32 17.48 -17.88
C ILE A 72 -7.46 17.97 -19.06
N ASP A 73 -7.90 19.05 -19.71
CA ASP A 73 -7.23 19.63 -20.87
C ASP A 73 -5.83 20.16 -20.53
N ASP A 74 -5.70 20.87 -19.40
CA ASP A 74 -4.41 21.38 -18.91
C ASP A 74 -3.43 20.22 -18.65
N GLY A 75 -3.92 19.12 -18.07
CA GLY A 75 -3.12 17.95 -17.72
C GLY A 75 -2.75 17.05 -18.89
N ARG A 76 -3.52 17.07 -20.00
CA ARG A 76 -3.35 16.25 -21.22
C ARG A 76 -3.40 14.73 -21.02
N TRP A 77 -3.68 14.25 -19.82
CA TRP A 77 -3.91 12.85 -19.51
C TRP A 77 -5.41 12.64 -19.38
N ILE A 78 -5.97 11.92 -20.35
CA ILE A 78 -7.42 11.73 -20.50
C ILE A 78 -7.69 10.23 -20.56
N GLY A 79 -8.50 9.73 -19.64
CA GLY A 79 -9.03 8.38 -19.74
C GLY A 79 -10.36 8.37 -20.51
N SER A 80 -11.21 7.39 -20.22
CA SER A 80 -12.57 7.35 -20.75
C SER A 80 -13.58 7.14 -19.63
N SER A 81 -14.62 7.95 -19.61
CA SER A 81 -15.74 7.82 -18.66
C SER A 81 -16.58 6.57 -18.92
N THR A 82 -16.47 5.98 -20.12
CA THR A 82 -17.18 4.76 -20.54
C THR A 82 -16.23 3.57 -20.70
N ALA A 83 -14.99 3.65 -20.21
CA ALA A 83 -14.03 2.55 -20.30
C ALA A 83 -14.54 1.28 -19.59
N LEU A 84 -15.36 1.46 -18.55
CA LEU A 84 -15.91 0.41 -17.72
C LEU A 84 -17.37 0.70 -17.41
N GLU A 85 -18.13 -0.35 -17.14
CA GLU A 85 -19.46 -0.23 -16.57
C GLU A 85 -19.36 0.36 -15.17
N THR A 86 -20.09 1.45 -14.95
CA THR A 86 -20.23 2.10 -13.65
C THR A 86 -21.71 2.26 -13.34
N VAL A 87 -22.07 2.14 -12.06
CA VAL A 87 -23.43 2.36 -11.58
C VAL A 87 -23.42 3.58 -10.68
N GLU A 88 -24.13 4.63 -11.08
CA GLU A 88 -24.32 5.82 -10.26
C GLU A 88 -25.26 5.50 -9.09
N LEU A 89 -24.82 5.77 -7.87
CA LEU A 89 -25.61 5.69 -6.66
C LEU A 89 -26.25 7.05 -6.40
N LYS A 90 -27.50 7.02 -5.93
CA LYS A 90 -28.13 8.20 -5.35
C LYS A 90 -27.57 8.39 -3.95
N CYS A 91 -26.92 9.51 -3.70
CA CYS A 91 -26.44 9.82 -2.36
C CYS A 91 -27.63 10.06 -1.42
N THR A 92 -27.62 9.40 -0.27
CA THR A 92 -28.69 9.42 0.71
C THR A 92 -28.29 10.35 1.85
N ALA A 93 -28.94 11.52 1.92
CA ALA A 93 -28.86 12.51 3.01
C ALA A 93 -27.58 13.36 3.15
N GLY A 94 -27.77 14.60 3.65
CA GLY A 94 -26.71 15.53 4.08
C GLY A 94 -26.64 16.87 3.31
N SER A 95 -25.81 17.80 3.78
CA SER A 95 -25.55 19.14 3.20
C SER A 95 -24.96 19.13 1.77
N ARG A 96 -24.83 17.96 1.15
CA ARG A 96 -24.21 17.71 -0.15
C ARG A 96 -25.09 16.84 -1.05
N GLU A 97 -26.38 17.17 -1.16
CA GLU A 97 -27.36 16.47 -2.03
C GLU A 97 -26.91 16.32 -3.50
N SER A 98 -25.94 17.11 -3.96
CA SER A 98 -25.37 17.03 -5.32
C SER A 98 -24.15 16.11 -5.44
N ALA A 99 -23.66 15.51 -4.36
CA ALA A 99 -22.53 14.57 -4.44
C ALA A 99 -22.94 13.36 -5.29
N LYS A 100 -22.04 12.91 -6.17
CA LYS A 100 -22.23 11.69 -6.96
C LYS A 100 -21.35 10.58 -6.41
N ALA A 101 -21.83 9.36 -6.48
CA ALA A 101 -21.11 8.17 -6.09
C ALA A 101 -21.24 7.11 -7.17
N TYR A 102 -20.17 6.39 -7.45
CA TYR A 102 -20.15 5.37 -8.50
C TYR A 102 -19.62 4.05 -7.95
N THR A 103 -20.29 2.94 -8.26
CA THR A 103 -19.75 1.59 -8.04
C THR A 103 -19.27 0.99 -9.34
N ILE A 104 -18.35 0.03 -9.23
CA ILE A 104 -17.86 -0.77 -10.34
C ILE A 104 -18.27 -2.21 -10.08
N PRO A 105 -19.28 -2.76 -10.78
CA PRO A 105 -19.80 -4.11 -10.51
C PRO A 105 -18.73 -5.22 -10.51
N GLN A 106 -17.67 -5.03 -11.30
CA GLN A 106 -16.53 -5.95 -11.38
C GLN A 106 -15.69 -6.02 -10.09
N ILE A 107 -15.79 -5.01 -9.22
CA ILE A 107 -15.11 -4.96 -7.90
C ILE A 107 -16.16 -4.63 -6.83
N PRO A 108 -16.92 -5.63 -6.35
CA PRO A 108 -17.96 -5.43 -5.34
C PRO A 108 -17.39 -4.79 -4.07
N GLY A 109 -18.04 -3.72 -3.59
CA GLY A 109 -17.62 -2.96 -2.41
C GLY A 109 -16.70 -1.77 -2.70
N LEU A 110 -16.28 -1.56 -3.96
CA LEU A 110 -15.56 -0.35 -4.37
C LEU A 110 -16.53 0.77 -4.71
N VAL A 111 -16.32 1.94 -4.11
CA VAL A 111 -17.08 3.17 -4.37
C VAL A 111 -16.12 4.30 -4.71
N ILE A 112 -16.49 5.12 -5.69
CA ILE A 112 -15.75 6.33 -6.07
C ILE A 112 -16.67 7.54 -5.94
N LEU A 113 -16.22 8.53 -5.19
CA LEU A 113 -16.85 9.84 -5.02
C LEU A 113 -15.98 10.87 -5.76
N PRO A 114 -16.26 11.17 -7.05
CA PRO A 114 -15.47 12.12 -7.83
C PRO A 114 -15.64 13.53 -7.28
N ALA A 115 -14.53 14.28 -7.20
CA ALA A 115 -14.50 15.66 -6.72
C ALA A 115 -15.24 15.87 -5.38
N PHE A 116 -15.27 14.85 -4.53
CA PHE A 116 -15.96 14.90 -3.24
C PHE A 116 -15.36 15.94 -2.30
N ILE A 117 -14.04 16.12 -2.32
CA ILE A 117 -13.41 17.19 -1.52
C ILE A 117 -13.51 18.52 -2.27
N SER A 118 -14.10 19.52 -1.61
CA SER A 118 -14.22 20.87 -2.15
C SER A 118 -12.83 21.47 -2.45
N LYS A 119 -12.76 22.45 -3.35
CA LYS A 119 -11.50 23.10 -3.72
C LYS A 119 -10.78 23.75 -2.53
N GLU A 120 -11.55 24.23 -1.55
CA GLU A 120 -11.06 24.81 -0.30
C GLU A 120 -10.50 23.72 0.62
N ASN A 121 -11.31 22.72 0.98
CA ASN A 121 -10.88 21.62 1.83
C ASN A 121 -9.71 20.84 1.23
N GLN A 122 -9.58 20.78 -0.11
CA GLN A 122 -8.40 20.20 -0.74
C GLN A 122 -7.11 20.94 -0.34
N ARG A 123 -7.15 22.28 -0.24
CA ARG A 123 -6.00 23.07 0.20
C ARG A 123 -5.75 22.93 1.69
N ASP A 124 -6.83 22.92 2.47
CA ASP A 124 -6.75 22.77 3.93
C ASP A 124 -6.17 21.41 4.33
N LEU A 125 -6.54 20.33 3.60
CA LEU A 125 -5.97 19.00 3.79
C LEU A 125 -4.52 18.88 3.31
N VAL A 126 -4.11 19.62 2.28
CA VAL A 126 -2.69 19.72 1.89
C VAL A 126 -1.88 20.39 3.00
N GLN A 127 -2.35 21.53 3.51
CA GLN A 127 -1.71 22.23 4.63
C GLN A 127 -1.69 21.35 5.87
N TRP A 128 -2.81 20.71 6.21
CA TRP A 128 -2.89 19.75 7.30
C TRP A 128 -1.82 18.67 7.15
N SER A 129 -1.74 18.02 6.00
CA SER A 129 -0.81 16.92 5.74
C SER A 129 0.65 17.32 5.96
N LEU A 130 1.05 18.50 5.46
CA LEU A 130 2.46 18.94 5.46
C LEU A 130 2.85 19.73 6.72
N VAL A 131 1.99 20.65 7.17
CA VAL A 131 2.25 21.62 8.24
C VAL A 131 1.87 21.05 9.60
N ARG A 132 0.66 20.49 9.71
CA ARG A 132 0.04 20.13 10.99
C ARG A 132 0.34 18.69 11.39
N HIS A 133 0.35 17.79 10.41
CA HIS A 133 0.36 16.35 10.63
C HIS A 133 1.74 15.70 10.51
N ALA A 134 2.51 15.97 9.44
CA ALA A 134 3.86 15.40 9.23
C ALA A 134 4.95 16.06 10.11
N ARG A 135 4.74 16.01 11.43
CA ARG A 135 5.62 16.52 12.47
C ARG A 135 5.43 15.73 13.77
N SER A 136 6.32 15.93 14.73
CA SER A 136 6.19 15.31 16.05
C SER A 136 4.83 15.66 16.68
N PRO A 137 4.11 14.69 17.29
CA PRO A 137 4.52 13.31 17.61
C PRO A 137 4.22 12.26 16.52
N ASN A 138 3.72 12.64 15.35
CA ASN A 138 3.39 11.69 14.28
C ASN A 138 4.67 11.30 13.53
N ASP A 139 5.06 10.04 13.68
CA ASP A 139 6.22 9.49 13.01
C ASP A 139 6.05 9.51 11.48
N THR A 140 7.16 9.77 10.80
CA THR A 140 7.32 9.71 9.35
C THR A 140 8.39 8.68 8.96
N ASN A 141 8.52 8.41 7.65
CA ASN A 141 9.59 7.55 7.15
C ASN A 141 11.00 8.07 7.42
N LEU A 142 11.15 9.36 7.71
CA LEU A 142 12.46 9.99 7.90
C LEU A 142 12.88 9.98 9.38
N ASP A 143 11.96 9.85 10.33
CA ASP A 143 12.25 9.81 11.76
C ASP A 143 13.15 8.64 12.14
N THR A 144 13.05 7.51 11.44
CA THR A 144 13.94 6.37 11.60
C THR A 144 15.40 6.71 11.29
N HIS A 145 15.64 7.66 10.39
CA HIS A 145 16.97 7.90 9.81
C HIS A 145 17.60 9.22 10.22
N TYR A 146 16.81 10.21 10.60
CA TYR A 146 17.25 11.58 10.85
C TYR A 146 16.73 12.11 12.19
N PHE A 147 17.45 13.06 12.76
CA PHE A 147 16.96 13.88 13.87
C PHE A 147 16.14 15.05 13.32
N LEU A 148 14.86 14.81 13.02
CA LEU A 148 13.99 15.82 12.40
C LEU A 148 13.66 16.99 13.33
N PRO A 149 13.38 18.19 12.79
CA PRO A 149 12.83 19.30 13.56
C PRO A 149 11.50 18.90 14.21
N LYS A 150 11.28 19.30 15.47
CA LYS A 150 10.04 18.95 16.20
C LYS A 150 8.79 19.45 15.50
N ASP A 151 8.85 20.67 14.96
CA ASP A 151 7.74 21.27 14.21
C ASP A 151 7.60 20.70 12.79
N GLY A 152 8.45 19.77 12.37
CA GLY A 152 8.38 19.11 11.07
C GLY A 152 9.20 19.80 9.98
N LEU A 153 9.46 19.06 8.90
CA LEU A 153 10.27 19.52 7.78
C LEU A 153 9.63 20.67 7.01
N TRP A 154 8.30 20.68 6.87
CA TRP A 154 7.63 21.73 6.11
C TRP A 154 7.72 23.09 6.80
N ASN A 155 7.53 23.14 8.12
CA ASN A 155 7.60 24.40 8.86
C ASN A 155 9.02 24.98 8.83
N ALA A 156 10.04 24.13 8.99
CA ALA A 156 11.44 24.53 8.81
C ALA A 156 11.75 24.99 7.36
N LEU A 157 11.08 24.42 6.35
CA LEU A 157 11.21 24.87 4.96
C LEU A 157 10.62 26.27 4.75
N LEU A 158 9.48 26.57 5.36
CA LEU A 158 8.85 27.89 5.29
C LEU A 158 9.75 28.94 5.96
N ASP A 159 10.33 28.63 7.12
CA ASP A 159 11.31 29.49 7.78
C ASP A 159 12.53 29.76 6.89
N ALA A 160 13.04 28.72 6.22
CA ALA A 160 14.17 28.82 5.29
C ALA A 160 13.86 29.60 4.00
N ARG A 161 12.58 29.67 3.60
CA ARG A 161 12.13 30.50 2.47
C ARG A 161 12.30 31.98 2.79
N ASP A 162 11.86 32.37 3.98
CA ASP A 162 11.86 33.77 4.41
C ASP A 162 13.27 34.22 4.86
N ASP A 163 14.09 33.29 5.35
CA ASP A 163 15.51 33.51 5.67
C ASP A 163 16.36 32.29 5.26
N PRO A 164 17.11 32.35 4.15
CA PRO A 164 17.96 31.25 3.69
C PRO A 164 18.99 30.76 4.70
N ALA A 165 19.37 31.57 5.70
CA ALA A 165 20.26 31.14 6.77
C ALA A 165 19.61 30.11 7.71
N LYS A 166 18.28 29.92 7.64
CA LYS A 166 17.51 28.94 8.42
C LYS A 166 17.32 27.59 7.72
N ASP A 167 17.89 27.36 6.52
CA ASP A 167 17.88 26.02 5.90
C ASP A 167 18.85 25.08 6.65
N ILE A 168 18.35 24.52 7.75
CA ILE A 168 19.13 23.66 8.64
C ILE A 168 19.53 22.36 7.94
N VAL A 169 20.77 21.95 8.18
CA VAL A 169 21.26 20.62 7.77
C VAL A 169 20.86 19.61 8.84
N VAL A 170 19.99 18.67 8.47
CA VAL A 170 19.49 17.64 9.35
C VAL A 170 20.47 16.47 9.39
N GLN A 171 20.85 16.05 10.60
CA GLN A 171 21.87 15.04 10.83
C GLN A 171 21.29 13.60 10.85
N PRO A 172 21.99 12.60 10.29
CA PRO A 172 21.60 11.20 10.38
C PRO A 172 21.72 10.64 11.81
N ARG A 173 20.81 9.73 12.18
CA ARG A 173 20.85 9.02 13.48
C ARG A 173 21.98 8.00 13.57
N ALA A 174 22.39 7.41 12.44
CA ALA A 174 23.46 6.41 12.41
C ALA A 174 24.80 6.96 12.90
N GLU A 175 25.07 8.26 12.70
CA GLU A 175 26.31 8.91 13.15
C GLU A 175 26.39 9.06 14.68
N ALA A 176 25.25 9.03 15.37
CA ALA A 176 25.17 9.12 16.83
C ALA A 176 25.23 7.73 17.52
N GLN A 177 25.24 6.62 16.77
CA GLN A 177 25.39 5.28 17.34
C GLN A 177 26.86 4.98 17.65
N PRO A 178 27.19 4.37 18.82
CA PRO A 178 28.57 4.00 19.17
C PRO A 178 29.20 3.11 18.10
N GLN A 179 30.44 3.42 17.70
CA GLN A 179 31.18 2.69 16.64
C GLN A 179 31.44 1.20 16.97
N ASP A 180 31.23 0.77 18.22
CA ASP A 180 31.43 -0.62 18.67
C ASP A 180 30.25 -1.57 18.38
N VAL A 181 29.12 -1.05 17.88
CA VAL A 181 28.03 -1.92 17.41
C VAL A 181 28.35 -2.36 15.99
N LYS A 182 28.92 -3.56 15.84
CA LYS A 182 29.11 -4.18 14.51
C LYS A 182 27.77 -4.11 13.76
N PRO A 183 27.72 -3.55 12.54
CA PRO A 183 26.51 -3.60 11.74
C PRO A 183 26.15 -5.08 11.58
N LEU A 184 24.95 -5.47 12.04
CA LEU A 184 24.40 -6.77 11.72
C LEU A 184 24.52 -6.93 10.20
N SER A 185 25.18 -8.00 9.77
CA SER A 185 25.25 -8.35 8.36
C SER A 185 23.83 -8.68 7.90
N TYR A 186 23.08 -7.66 7.46
CA TYR A 186 21.76 -7.87 6.90
C TYR A 186 21.95 -8.66 5.61
N GLY A 187 21.54 -9.93 5.65
CA GLY A 187 21.23 -10.67 4.44
C GLY A 187 20.19 -9.91 3.59
N PRO A 188 19.90 -10.38 2.37
CA PRO A 188 18.86 -9.77 1.54
C PRO A 188 17.56 -9.61 2.34
N ARG A 189 16.96 -8.41 2.26
CA ARG A 189 15.74 -8.03 2.99
C ARG A 189 14.72 -9.17 2.88
N GLN A 190 14.41 -9.82 4.01
CA GLN A 190 13.43 -10.89 4.04
C GLN A 190 12.04 -10.30 3.82
N LEU A 191 11.24 -10.98 3.00
CA LEU A 191 9.85 -10.59 2.80
C LEU A 191 9.06 -11.01 4.03
N ILE A 192 8.59 -10.03 4.80
CA ILE A 192 7.70 -10.29 5.93
C ILE A 192 6.29 -10.54 5.38
N ASN A 193 5.81 -11.76 5.61
CA ASN A 193 4.48 -12.21 5.26
C ASN A 193 3.79 -12.72 6.53
N ASN A 194 3.04 -11.84 7.17
CA ASN A 194 2.25 -12.21 8.34
C ASN A 194 0.90 -12.76 7.91
N ASP A 195 0.30 -13.52 8.81
CA ASP A 195 -1.12 -13.84 8.73
C ASP A 195 -1.94 -12.54 8.82
N PRO A 196 -3.09 -12.46 8.14
CA PRO A 196 -3.99 -11.33 8.26
C PRO A 196 -4.40 -11.10 9.71
N ALA A 197 -4.47 -9.85 10.14
CA ALA A 197 -5.02 -9.53 11.44
C ALA A 197 -6.48 -9.96 11.52
N SER A 198 -6.87 -10.48 12.69
CA SER A 198 -8.23 -10.92 12.98
C SER A 198 -8.50 -10.76 14.48
N PRO A 199 -9.77 -10.78 14.91
CA PRO A 199 -10.11 -10.77 16.32
C PRO A 199 -9.41 -11.88 17.13
N GLU A 200 -9.25 -13.07 16.55
CA GLU A 200 -8.60 -14.22 17.20
C GLU A 200 -7.10 -14.00 17.39
N LEU A 201 -6.44 -13.29 16.47
CA LEU A 201 -5.01 -12.98 16.52
C LEU A 201 -4.71 -11.68 17.28
N PHE A 202 -5.74 -10.94 17.71
CA PHE A 202 -5.56 -9.62 18.31
C PHE A 202 -4.66 -9.63 19.55
N GLU A 203 -4.86 -10.60 20.45
CA GLU A 203 -4.05 -10.73 21.68
C GLU A 203 -2.57 -11.00 21.35
N ALA A 204 -2.31 -11.88 20.38
CA ALA A 204 -0.95 -12.17 19.90
C ALA A 204 -0.30 -10.94 19.24
N ILE A 205 -1.03 -10.21 18.40
CA ILE A 205 -0.54 -8.98 17.73
C ILE A 205 -0.22 -7.89 18.76
N SER A 206 -1.06 -7.75 19.79
CA SER A 206 -0.92 -6.75 20.84
C SER A 206 0.31 -7.00 21.71
N THR A 207 0.62 -8.26 21.99
CA THR A 207 1.78 -8.66 22.81
C THR A 207 3.07 -8.85 22.02
N THR A 208 3.00 -8.95 20.69
CA THR A 208 4.19 -9.10 19.83
C THR A 208 5.09 -7.87 19.94
N PRO A 209 6.39 -8.02 20.30
CA PRO A 209 7.34 -6.93 20.38
C PRO A 209 7.55 -6.22 19.04
N LYS A 210 7.59 -4.88 19.08
CA LYS A 210 7.78 -4.01 17.90
C LYS A 210 9.05 -3.19 18.10
N PRO A 211 10.23 -3.79 17.91
CA PRO A 211 11.49 -3.10 18.13
C PRO A 211 11.65 -1.94 17.15
N PRO A 212 12.27 -0.82 17.57
CA PRO A 212 12.52 0.30 16.69
C PRO A 212 13.38 -0.15 15.50
N GLN A 213 13.13 0.45 14.34
CA GLN A 213 13.94 0.18 13.16
C GLN A 213 15.30 0.85 13.26
N ASP A 214 16.35 0.14 12.86
CA ASP A 214 17.69 0.69 12.80
C ASP A 214 17.81 1.76 11.72
N PRO A 215 18.53 2.87 11.99
CA PRO A 215 18.81 3.88 10.99
C PRO A 215 19.67 3.29 9.86
N SER A 216 19.47 3.79 8.64
CA SER A 216 20.34 3.40 7.53
C SER A 216 21.75 3.97 7.76
N PRO A 217 22.82 3.15 7.61
CA PRO A 217 24.19 3.63 7.79
C PRO A 217 24.72 4.44 6.60
N THR A 218 23.96 4.55 5.51
CA THR A 218 24.42 5.14 4.25
C THR A 218 23.76 6.49 3.92
N VAL A 219 22.85 6.97 4.76
CA VAL A 219 22.18 8.25 4.52
C VAL A 219 23.08 9.42 4.95
N PRO A 220 23.35 10.41 4.07
CA PRO A 220 24.16 11.57 4.44
C PRO A 220 23.33 12.66 5.14
N PRO A 221 23.98 13.60 5.84
CA PRO A 221 23.36 14.85 6.26
C PRO A 221 22.73 15.57 5.07
N ALA A 222 21.57 16.21 5.28
CA ALA A 222 20.82 16.81 4.19
C ALA A 222 20.04 18.05 4.65
N PRO A 223 19.96 19.12 3.83
CA PRO A 223 19.15 20.28 4.14
C PRO A 223 17.65 19.94 4.06
N VAL A 224 16.84 20.66 4.85
CA VAL A 224 15.37 20.49 4.88
C VAL A 224 14.76 20.62 3.50
N SER A 225 15.23 21.60 2.72
CA SER A 225 14.82 21.84 1.33
C SER A 225 14.97 20.62 0.40
N SER A 226 15.88 19.70 0.72
CA SER A 226 16.06 18.45 -0.01
C SER A 226 15.30 17.27 0.62
N LEU A 227 15.20 17.23 1.95
CA LEU A 227 14.56 16.14 2.68
C LEU A 227 13.05 16.12 2.52
N ILE A 228 12.41 17.27 2.31
CA ILE A 228 10.95 17.33 2.15
C ILE A 228 10.47 16.45 0.97
N TYR A 229 11.24 16.36 -0.11
CA TYR A 229 10.94 15.50 -1.27
C TYR A 229 11.26 14.02 -1.03
N LYS A 230 11.87 13.68 0.11
CA LYS A 230 12.10 12.31 0.60
C LYS A 230 11.05 11.87 1.63
N LEU A 231 10.11 12.74 2.01
CA LEU A 231 8.94 12.35 2.79
C LEU A 231 8.10 11.36 1.95
N ARG A 232 7.65 10.28 2.57
CA ARG A 232 6.92 9.17 1.93
C ARG A 232 5.66 8.81 2.67
N TRP A 233 5.69 8.82 3.99
CA TRP A 233 4.50 8.58 4.79
C TRP A 233 4.54 9.33 6.12
N ALA A 234 3.36 9.61 6.67
CA ALA A 234 3.13 10.04 8.05
C ALA A 234 1.96 9.22 8.63
N ASN A 235 2.07 8.77 9.89
CA ASN A 235 1.08 7.92 10.53
C ASN A 235 -0.07 8.72 11.16
N ILE A 236 -1.31 8.24 11.01
CA ILE A 236 -2.52 8.79 11.64
C ILE A 236 -3.07 7.78 12.66
N GLY A 237 -3.44 8.25 13.86
CA GLY A 237 -4.07 7.40 14.87
C GLY A 237 -3.19 6.25 15.33
N TRP A 238 -3.74 5.02 15.38
CA TRP A 238 -2.98 3.82 15.74
C TRP A 238 -1.71 3.66 14.91
N PHE A 239 -0.58 3.41 15.57
CA PHE A 239 0.72 3.40 14.92
C PHE A 239 0.94 2.15 14.06
N TYR A 240 1.10 2.32 12.74
CA TYR A 240 1.47 1.23 11.85
C TYR A 240 2.97 0.96 11.87
N HIS A 241 3.37 -0.18 12.45
CA HIS A 241 4.78 -0.55 12.52
C HIS A 241 5.23 -1.24 11.23
N TRP A 242 5.92 -0.51 10.35
CA TRP A 242 6.38 -1.01 9.04
C TRP A 242 7.30 -2.23 9.10
N GLY A 243 8.02 -2.40 10.22
CA GLY A 243 8.97 -3.50 10.39
C GLY A 243 8.25 -4.82 10.61
N THR A 244 7.14 -4.80 11.34
CA THR A 244 6.32 -5.99 11.61
C THR A 244 5.04 -6.00 10.80
N LYS A 245 4.73 -4.97 10.00
CA LYS A 245 3.49 -4.80 9.22
C LYS A 245 2.21 -5.01 10.05
N GLN A 246 2.20 -4.50 11.27
CA GLN A 246 1.11 -4.62 12.23
C GLN A 246 0.94 -3.32 13.02
N TYR A 247 -0.22 -3.09 13.60
CA TYR A 247 -0.45 -1.95 14.49
C TYR A 247 0.21 -2.16 15.85
N ASP A 248 0.87 -1.11 16.33
CA ASP A 248 1.42 -1.03 17.67
C ASP A 248 0.43 -0.39 18.65
N PHE A 249 -0.41 -1.24 19.25
CA PHE A 249 -1.39 -0.79 20.24
C PHE A 249 -0.75 -0.23 21.52
N ALA A 250 0.54 -0.51 21.80
CA ALA A 250 1.23 0.01 22.98
C ALA A 250 1.54 1.51 22.86
N LYS A 251 1.57 2.08 21.65
CA LYS A 251 1.72 3.53 21.43
C LYS A 251 0.44 4.33 21.66
N GLY A 252 -0.69 3.66 21.91
CA GLY A 252 -2.00 4.29 22.06
C GLY A 252 -2.65 4.65 20.71
N SER A 253 -3.91 5.07 20.77
CA SER A 253 -4.76 5.34 19.61
C SER A 253 -4.40 6.58 18.81
N GLY A 254 -3.49 7.41 19.33
CA GLY A 254 -3.23 8.73 18.77
C GLY A 254 -4.49 9.61 18.74
N THR A 255 -4.46 10.63 17.89
CA THR A 255 -5.61 11.50 17.62
C THR A 255 -5.82 11.61 16.11
N ILE A 256 -7.07 11.73 15.70
CA ILE A 256 -7.42 12.10 14.32
C ILE A 256 -7.94 13.54 14.35
N ASP A 257 -7.48 14.34 13.39
CA ASP A 257 -7.92 15.72 13.24
C ASP A 257 -9.42 15.76 12.92
N GLU A 258 -10.17 16.65 13.57
CA GLU A 258 -11.63 16.70 13.48
C GLU A 258 -12.12 16.98 12.06
N GLU A 259 -11.37 17.77 11.29
CA GLU A 259 -11.70 18.09 9.90
C GLU A 259 -11.59 16.85 9.01
N LEU A 260 -10.48 16.11 9.14
CA LEU A 260 -10.28 14.84 8.44
C LEU A 260 -11.32 13.80 8.85
N ARG A 261 -11.55 13.67 10.16
CA ARG A 261 -12.55 12.77 10.74
C ARG A 261 -13.94 13.05 10.15
N SER A 262 -14.36 14.32 10.15
CA SER A 262 -15.64 14.75 9.59
C SER A 262 -15.76 14.39 8.11
N VAL A 263 -14.73 14.66 7.30
CA VAL A 263 -14.71 14.31 5.88
C VAL A 263 -14.87 12.80 5.65
N CYS A 264 -14.19 11.97 6.44
CA CYS A 264 -14.30 10.51 6.31
C CYS A 264 -15.70 10.01 6.70
N ILE A 265 -16.27 10.53 7.79
CA ILE A 265 -17.62 10.19 8.24
C ILE A 265 -18.65 10.63 7.18
N GLU A 266 -18.55 11.85 6.65
CA GLU A 266 -19.42 12.32 5.57
C GLU A 266 -19.33 11.43 4.32
N ALA A 267 -18.10 11.06 3.91
CA ALA A 267 -17.89 10.19 2.75
C ALA A 267 -18.56 8.82 2.90
N VAL A 268 -18.56 8.25 4.11
CA VAL A 268 -19.24 6.98 4.39
C VAL A 268 -20.75 7.14 4.49
N LYS A 269 -21.22 8.25 5.08
CA LYS A 269 -22.66 8.51 5.28
C LYS A 269 -23.43 8.69 3.98
N VAL A 270 -22.85 9.37 2.99
CA VAL A 270 -23.56 9.68 1.73
C VAL A 270 -23.82 8.45 0.85
N VAL A 271 -23.18 7.30 1.13
CA VAL A 271 -23.24 6.11 0.27
C VAL A 271 -24.43 5.23 0.63
N ASP A 272 -25.24 4.90 -0.38
CA ASP A 272 -26.30 3.89 -0.29
C ASP A 272 -25.70 2.47 -0.21
N TRP A 273 -25.27 2.06 1.00
CA TRP A 273 -24.60 0.79 1.25
C TRP A 273 -25.42 -0.44 0.88
N LYS A 274 -26.76 -0.32 0.95
CA LYS A 274 -27.67 -1.36 0.49
C LYS A 274 -27.48 -1.64 -0.99
N LYS A 275 -27.33 -0.63 -1.85
CA LYS A 275 -27.03 -0.86 -3.27
C LYS A 275 -25.62 -1.36 -3.52
N VAL A 276 -24.66 -0.99 -2.70
CA VAL A 276 -23.26 -1.46 -2.82
C VAL A 276 -23.16 -2.96 -2.52
N HIS A 277 -23.88 -3.45 -1.50
CA HIS A 277 -23.71 -4.80 -0.96
C HIS A 277 -24.93 -5.72 -1.05
N ASN A 278 -26.03 -5.33 -1.70
CA ASN A 278 -27.25 -6.18 -1.83
C ASN A 278 -27.00 -7.55 -2.49
N GLN A 279 -26.02 -7.65 -3.39
CA GLN A 279 -25.65 -8.88 -4.09
C GLN A 279 -24.50 -9.62 -3.41
N SER A 280 -24.01 -9.13 -2.27
CA SER A 280 -22.91 -9.78 -1.55
C SER A 280 -23.37 -11.10 -0.95
N ASN A 281 -22.49 -12.11 -1.00
CA ASN A 281 -22.74 -13.40 -0.39
C ASN A 281 -22.51 -13.30 1.13
N GLN A 282 -23.54 -13.57 1.93
CA GLN A 282 -23.47 -13.48 3.39
C GLN A 282 -22.33 -14.32 3.99
N ALA A 283 -21.99 -15.46 3.37
CA ALA A 283 -20.91 -16.33 3.84
C ALA A 283 -19.53 -15.66 3.81
N ASP A 284 -19.32 -14.65 2.94
CA ASP A 284 -18.02 -14.00 2.77
C ASP A 284 -17.73 -12.94 3.85
N TRP A 285 -18.77 -12.51 4.59
CA TRP A 285 -18.69 -11.53 5.68
C TRP A 285 -18.29 -12.14 7.02
N GLY A 286 -18.17 -13.47 7.08
CA GLY A 286 -17.85 -14.19 8.32
C GLY A 286 -19.09 -14.50 9.17
N PRO A 287 -18.89 -15.08 10.36
CA PRO A 287 -19.98 -15.61 11.18
C PRO A 287 -20.94 -14.53 11.71
N ALA A 288 -20.49 -13.28 11.79
CA ALA A 288 -21.30 -12.14 12.19
C ALA A 288 -22.29 -11.69 11.09
N GLY A 289 -22.06 -12.11 9.85
CA GLY A 289 -22.79 -11.59 8.70
C GLY A 289 -22.38 -10.16 8.32
N PRO A 290 -23.08 -9.55 7.36
CA PRO A 290 -22.82 -8.19 6.93
C PRO A 290 -23.13 -7.16 8.01
N ASP A 291 -22.27 -6.14 8.14
CA ASP A 291 -22.41 -5.02 9.09
C ASP A 291 -22.65 -3.66 8.39
N TRP A 292 -22.79 -3.67 7.05
CA TRP A 292 -22.84 -2.47 6.21
C TRP A 292 -24.08 -1.60 6.41
N ASP A 293 -25.14 -2.15 6.99
CA ASP A 293 -26.40 -1.44 7.27
C ASP A 293 -26.29 -0.45 8.43
N THR A 294 -25.22 -0.54 9.23
CA THR A 294 -24.98 0.33 10.39
C THR A 294 -23.89 1.38 10.16
N TRP A 295 -23.09 1.26 9.09
CA TRP A 295 -21.91 2.12 8.87
C TRP A 295 -22.22 3.61 8.76
N GLU A 296 -23.42 3.99 8.30
CA GLU A 296 -23.85 5.40 8.28
C GLU A 296 -23.85 6.02 9.69
N GLU A 297 -24.21 5.23 10.71
CA GLU A 297 -24.31 5.71 12.09
C GLU A 297 -23.02 5.48 12.87
N ILE A 298 -22.34 4.37 12.59
CA ILE A 298 -21.31 3.84 13.49
C ILE A 298 -19.87 3.96 12.94
N TYR A 299 -19.67 4.38 11.69
CA TYR A 299 -18.33 4.49 11.13
C TYR A 299 -17.48 5.52 11.90
N GLU A 300 -16.36 5.05 12.43
CA GLU A 300 -15.39 5.87 13.14
C GLU A 300 -13.98 5.55 12.62
N PRO A 301 -13.27 6.53 12.05
CA PRO A 301 -11.87 6.36 11.69
C PRO A 301 -10.98 6.39 12.95
N ASP A 302 -10.00 5.49 13.05
CA ASP A 302 -9.08 5.43 14.21
C ASP A 302 -7.61 5.19 13.82
N ALA A 303 -7.34 4.91 12.55
CA ALA A 303 -6.01 4.67 12.03
C ALA A 303 -5.89 5.13 10.58
N GLY A 304 -4.68 5.45 10.15
CA GLY A 304 -4.46 5.87 8.77
C GLY A 304 -3.01 6.18 8.44
N ILE A 305 -2.78 6.49 7.17
CA ILE A 305 -1.47 6.87 6.65
C ILE A 305 -1.67 7.97 5.61
N VAL A 306 -0.98 9.10 5.80
CA VAL A 306 -0.74 10.06 4.72
C VAL A 306 0.44 9.55 3.89
N ASN A 307 0.24 9.34 2.60
CA ASN A 307 1.29 8.95 1.66
C ASN A 307 1.68 10.14 0.78
N PHE A 308 2.98 10.37 0.65
CA PHE A 308 3.57 11.43 -0.16
C PHE A 308 4.31 10.79 -1.33
N TYR A 309 3.77 10.93 -2.53
CA TYR A 309 4.36 10.40 -3.75
C TYR A 309 5.03 11.51 -4.53
N GLN A 310 6.27 11.29 -4.95
CA GLN A 310 6.91 12.02 -6.03
C GLN A 310 6.55 11.37 -7.37
N GLU A 311 6.70 12.08 -8.48
CA GLU A 311 6.36 11.58 -9.82
C GLU A 311 6.91 10.16 -10.12
N LYS A 312 8.12 9.85 -9.63
CA LYS A 312 8.83 8.58 -9.89
C LYS A 312 8.47 7.47 -8.90
N ASP A 313 7.75 7.81 -7.83
CA ASP A 313 7.35 6.83 -6.85
C ASP A 313 6.24 5.93 -7.42
N THR A 314 6.20 4.69 -6.95
CA THR A 314 5.21 3.68 -7.34
C THR A 314 4.85 2.86 -6.13
N LEU A 315 3.57 2.55 -5.95
CA LEU A 315 3.10 1.57 -4.98
C LEU A 315 2.76 0.27 -5.70
N MET A 316 3.48 -0.81 -5.38
CA MET A 316 3.26 -2.11 -6.01
C MET A 316 2.03 -2.82 -5.44
N ALA A 317 1.57 -3.86 -6.14
CA ALA A 317 0.45 -4.72 -5.78
C ALA A 317 0.56 -5.27 -4.35
N HIS A 318 -0.32 -4.79 -3.49
CA HIS A 318 -0.44 -5.21 -2.10
C HIS A 318 -1.92 -5.35 -1.70
N VAL A 319 -2.13 -5.92 -0.52
CA VAL A 319 -3.42 -6.03 0.15
C VAL A 319 -3.21 -5.50 1.56
N ASP A 320 -4.17 -4.73 2.05
CA ASP A 320 -4.18 -4.25 3.43
C ASP A 320 -4.69 -5.38 4.33
N ARG A 321 -3.80 -5.87 5.21
CA ARG A 321 -4.01 -7.08 6.02
C ARG A 321 -3.81 -6.83 7.51
N SER A 322 -3.59 -5.59 7.92
CA SER A 322 -3.13 -5.29 9.27
C SER A 322 -4.29 -4.86 10.17
N GLU A 323 -5.45 -4.58 9.60
CA GLU A 323 -6.68 -4.24 10.32
C GLU A 323 -7.35 -5.48 10.88
N ILE A 324 -7.86 -5.38 12.10
CA ILE A 324 -8.65 -6.42 12.75
C ILE A 324 -9.97 -6.61 12.00
N CYS A 325 -10.60 -5.50 11.59
CA CYS A 325 -11.78 -5.51 10.74
C CYS A 325 -11.40 -5.36 9.25
N ALA A 326 -11.51 -6.47 8.53
CA ALA A 326 -11.21 -6.56 7.10
C ALA A 326 -12.43 -6.30 6.19
N THR A 327 -13.53 -5.74 6.72
CA THR A 327 -14.76 -5.45 5.95
C THR A 327 -15.21 -3.99 6.05
N SER A 328 -14.97 -3.30 7.17
CA SER A 328 -15.39 -1.90 7.33
C SER A 328 -14.81 -0.97 6.23
N PRO A 329 -15.40 0.20 5.98
CA PRO A 329 -14.90 1.12 4.96
C PRO A 329 -13.46 1.59 5.23
N LEU A 330 -12.63 1.58 4.19
CA LEU A 330 -11.38 2.33 4.12
C LEU A 330 -11.59 3.50 3.16
N VAL A 331 -11.34 4.72 3.62
CA VAL A 331 -11.50 5.97 2.86
C VAL A 331 -10.14 6.46 2.38
N SER A 332 -10.00 6.66 1.07
CA SER A 332 -8.77 7.10 0.42
C SER A 332 -9.00 8.43 -0.31
N ILE A 333 -8.35 9.49 0.15
CA ILE A 333 -8.50 10.86 -0.38
C ILE A 333 -7.31 11.22 -1.26
N SER A 334 -7.59 11.70 -2.47
CA SER A 334 -6.60 12.07 -3.49
C SER A 334 -6.36 13.59 -3.54
N LEU A 335 -5.11 14.06 -3.42
CA LEU A 335 -4.76 15.48 -3.49
C LEU A 335 -3.54 15.73 -4.39
N GLY A 336 -3.58 16.77 -5.22
CA GLY A 336 -2.49 17.17 -6.10
C GLY A 336 -2.51 16.43 -7.45
N ASN A 337 -1.35 15.98 -7.94
CA ASN A 337 -1.28 15.32 -9.25
C ASN A 337 -2.15 14.05 -9.31
N ALA A 338 -2.75 13.82 -10.48
CA ALA A 338 -3.51 12.63 -10.81
C ALA A 338 -2.62 11.37 -10.82
N ALA A 339 -3.25 10.22 -10.61
CA ALA A 339 -2.56 8.93 -10.60
C ALA A 339 -3.40 7.85 -11.29
N VAL A 340 -2.70 6.87 -11.86
CA VAL A 340 -3.33 5.60 -12.26
C VAL A 340 -3.35 4.71 -11.03
N PHE A 341 -4.55 4.34 -10.59
CA PHE A 341 -4.82 3.35 -9.57
C PHE A 341 -5.19 2.03 -10.23
N LEU A 342 -4.60 0.93 -9.77
CA LEU A 342 -4.93 -0.42 -10.20
C LEU A 342 -5.59 -1.16 -9.05
N ILE A 343 -6.73 -1.79 -9.32
CA ILE A 343 -7.40 -2.69 -8.38
C ILE A 343 -7.81 -3.97 -9.09
N GLY A 344 -7.42 -5.12 -8.53
CA GLY A 344 -7.69 -6.44 -9.07
C GLY A 344 -8.57 -7.27 -8.13
N GLY A 345 -8.43 -8.58 -8.20
CA GLY A 345 -9.13 -9.51 -7.33
C GLY A 345 -8.32 -9.93 -6.11
N LEU A 346 -8.70 -11.06 -5.51
CA LEU A 346 -8.04 -11.67 -4.35
C LEU A 346 -6.65 -12.25 -4.68
N THR A 347 -6.28 -12.33 -5.96
CA THR A 347 -4.99 -12.81 -6.44
C THR A 347 -4.36 -11.82 -7.41
N ARG A 348 -3.03 -11.90 -7.56
CA ARG A 348 -2.29 -11.13 -8.58
C ARG A 348 -2.51 -11.64 -10.00
N ASP A 349 -3.22 -12.76 -10.14
CA ASP A 349 -3.54 -13.40 -11.42
C ASP A 349 -4.84 -12.87 -12.03
N SER A 350 -5.61 -12.10 -11.27
CA SER A 350 -6.73 -11.34 -11.80
C SER A 350 -6.20 -10.11 -12.54
N GLU A 351 -6.71 -9.85 -13.74
CA GLU A 351 -6.39 -8.62 -14.47
C GLU A 351 -6.95 -7.42 -13.69
N PRO A 352 -6.11 -6.43 -13.33
CA PRO A 352 -6.59 -5.29 -12.58
C PRO A 352 -7.30 -4.28 -13.47
N ILE A 353 -8.32 -3.67 -12.90
CA ILE A 353 -9.02 -2.52 -13.42
C ILE A 353 -8.16 -1.26 -13.21
N PRO A 354 -7.88 -0.49 -14.28
CA PRO A 354 -7.23 0.80 -14.16
C PRO A 354 -8.22 1.95 -14.03
N ILE A 355 -7.99 2.80 -13.02
CA ILE A 355 -8.83 3.94 -12.67
C ILE A 355 -7.94 5.18 -12.56
N LEU A 356 -8.36 6.29 -13.16
CA LEU A 356 -7.71 7.57 -13.05
C LEU A 356 -8.25 8.31 -11.81
N LEU A 357 -7.40 8.55 -10.82
CA LEU A 357 -7.75 9.29 -9.61
C LEU A 357 -7.15 10.69 -9.65
N ARG A 358 -8.00 11.70 -9.65
CA ARG A 358 -7.63 13.11 -9.72
C ARG A 358 -7.77 13.80 -8.36
N SER A 359 -7.33 15.05 -8.27
CA SER A 359 -7.41 15.80 -7.02
C SER A 359 -8.86 16.00 -6.58
N GLY A 360 -9.14 15.73 -5.32
CA GLY A 360 -10.47 15.81 -4.71
C GLY A 360 -11.30 14.54 -4.80
N ASP A 361 -10.85 13.52 -5.55
CA ASP A 361 -11.54 12.24 -5.63
C ASP A 361 -11.34 11.45 -4.33
N VAL A 362 -12.41 10.79 -3.88
CA VAL A 362 -12.38 9.85 -2.76
C VAL A 362 -12.73 8.45 -3.25
N VAL A 363 -11.91 7.47 -2.87
CA VAL A 363 -12.17 6.05 -3.09
C VAL A 363 -12.52 5.41 -1.75
N ILE A 364 -13.59 4.64 -1.70
CA ILE A 364 -13.94 3.82 -0.54
C ILE A 364 -13.83 2.35 -0.92
N MET A 365 -13.02 1.62 -0.16
CA MET A 365 -12.88 0.17 -0.28
C MET A 365 -13.61 -0.46 0.90
N SER A 366 -14.63 -1.27 0.65
CA SER A 366 -15.48 -1.87 1.69
C SER A 366 -15.85 -3.31 1.39
N GLY A 367 -16.28 -4.04 2.42
CA GLY A 367 -16.72 -5.42 2.32
C GLY A 367 -15.61 -6.42 2.00
N PRO A 368 -15.95 -7.71 1.97
CA PRO A 368 -14.99 -8.80 1.97
C PRO A 368 -14.16 -8.90 0.69
N ALA A 369 -14.74 -8.59 -0.47
CA ALA A 369 -14.03 -8.68 -1.75
C ALA A 369 -13.05 -7.51 -1.93
N CYS A 370 -13.54 -6.26 -1.85
CA CYS A 370 -12.74 -5.08 -2.15
C CYS A 370 -11.64 -4.83 -1.11
N ARG A 371 -11.89 -4.99 0.20
CA ARG A 371 -10.85 -4.79 1.24
C ARG A 371 -9.68 -5.78 1.10
N ARG A 372 -9.91 -6.95 0.50
CA ARG A 372 -8.89 -7.98 0.24
C ARG A 372 -8.35 -7.99 -1.19
N ALA A 373 -8.78 -7.04 -2.02
CA ALA A 373 -8.34 -6.90 -3.39
C ALA A 373 -6.87 -6.45 -3.46
N TYR A 374 -6.10 -7.07 -4.36
CA TYR A 374 -4.80 -6.54 -4.72
C TYR A 374 -4.94 -5.18 -5.38
N HIS A 375 -4.18 -4.20 -4.92
CA HIS A 375 -4.22 -2.86 -5.49
C HIS A 375 -2.85 -2.17 -5.44
N GLY A 376 -2.69 -1.12 -6.23
CA GLY A 376 -1.43 -0.38 -6.34
C GLY A 376 -1.55 0.91 -7.15
N VAL A 377 -0.49 1.71 -7.12
CA VAL A 377 -0.38 2.99 -7.82
C VAL A 377 0.89 2.95 -8.67
N PRO A 378 0.83 2.43 -9.90
CA PRO A 378 2.01 2.30 -10.76
C PRO A 378 2.51 3.64 -11.33
N ARG A 379 1.69 4.69 -11.33
CA ARG A 379 2.05 5.96 -11.97
C ARG A 379 1.36 7.18 -11.36
N ILE A 380 2.17 8.17 -11.02
CA ILE A 380 1.75 9.56 -10.83
C ILE A 380 1.93 10.29 -12.17
N LEU A 381 0.94 11.07 -12.57
CA LEU A 381 0.89 11.71 -13.88
C LEU A 381 1.38 13.15 -13.79
N GLU A 382 2.50 13.42 -14.45
CA GLU A 382 3.10 14.75 -14.54
C GLU A 382 2.13 15.80 -15.12
N GLY A 383 2.21 17.04 -14.60
CA GLY A 383 1.51 18.20 -15.17
C GLY A 383 0.01 18.26 -14.89
N THR A 384 -0.51 17.46 -13.95
CA THR A 384 -1.95 17.33 -13.68
C THR A 384 -2.41 18.07 -12.41
N LEU A 385 -1.59 18.99 -11.88
CA LEU A 385 -1.98 19.84 -10.75
C LEU A 385 -3.19 20.71 -11.15
N PRO A 386 -4.32 20.62 -10.42
CA PRO A 386 -5.54 21.31 -10.83
C PRO A 386 -5.41 22.83 -10.68
N PRO A 387 -6.16 23.62 -11.48
CA PRO A 387 -6.04 25.08 -11.48
C PRO A 387 -6.21 25.74 -10.10
N HIS A 388 -7.13 25.28 -9.26
CA HIS A 388 -7.37 25.88 -7.93
C HIS A 388 -6.25 25.65 -6.90
N MET A 389 -5.23 24.86 -7.26
CA MET A 389 -4.00 24.66 -6.48
C MET A 389 -2.81 25.44 -7.06
N LYS A 390 -3.00 26.25 -8.11
CA LYS A 390 -1.98 27.14 -8.67
C LYS A 390 -2.14 28.54 -8.09
N ALA A 391 -1.06 29.11 -7.53
CA ALA A 391 -1.02 30.42 -6.90
C ALA A 391 -1.57 31.53 -7.80
N ALA A 392 -1.33 31.44 -9.11
CA ALA A 392 -1.83 32.39 -10.11
C ALA A 392 -3.37 32.49 -10.19
N ASN A 393 -4.11 31.53 -9.64
CA ASN A 393 -5.58 31.53 -9.65
C ASN A 393 -6.19 32.06 -8.33
N PHE A 394 -5.36 32.53 -7.38
CA PHE A 394 -5.84 33.18 -6.16
C PHE A 394 -6.08 34.67 -6.44
N GLN A 395 -7.19 35.20 -5.94
CA GLN A 395 -7.54 36.63 -6.11
C GLN A 395 -6.76 37.55 -5.16
N ASN A 396 -6.20 37.00 -4.09
CA ASN A 396 -5.48 37.72 -3.06
C ASN A 396 -3.99 37.43 -3.16
N ASP A 397 -3.18 38.46 -3.42
CA ASP A 397 -1.73 38.35 -3.62
C ASP A 397 -1.01 37.77 -2.40
N THR A 398 -1.48 38.07 -1.18
CA THR A 398 -0.92 37.49 0.05
C THR A 398 -1.18 35.98 0.09
N LEU A 399 -2.41 35.55 -0.19
CA LEU A 399 -2.73 34.12 -0.25
C LEU A 399 -1.95 33.41 -1.37
N ALA A 400 -1.78 34.06 -2.52
CA ALA A 400 -0.99 33.52 -3.63
C ALA A 400 0.48 33.30 -3.23
N ARG A 401 1.10 34.30 -2.60
CA ARG A 401 2.50 34.23 -2.11
C ARG A 401 2.67 33.18 -1.02
N ASP A 402 1.70 33.05 -0.12
CA ASP A 402 1.76 32.07 0.95
C ASP A 402 1.51 30.64 0.41
N TRP A 403 0.78 30.51 -0.70
CA TRP A 403 0.52 29.24 -1.38
C TRP A 403 1.66 28.77 -2.31
N GLU A 404 2.50 29.68 -2.81
CA GLU A 404 3.58 29.38 -3.76
C GLU A 404 4.47 28.16 -3.37
N PRO A 405 4.90 27.99 -2.10
CA PRO A 405 5.68 26.81 -1.71
C PRO A 405 4.91 25.48 -1.88
N TYR A 406 3.60 25.51 -1.63
CA TYR A 406 2.72 24.35 -1.79
C TYR A 406 2.54 24.00 -3.27
N GLU A 407 2.30 24.99 -4.13
CA GLU A 407 2.26 24.77 -5.59
C GLU A 407 3.57 24.17 -6.08
N LYS A 408 4.71 24.72 -5.65
CA LYS A 408 6.04 24.23 -6.05
C LYS A 408 6.25 22.76 -5.67
N TYR A 409 5.84 22.37 -4.48
CA TYR A 409 5.91 20.97 -4.03
C TYR A 409 4.94 20.07 -4.81
N LEU A 410 3.66 20.47 -4.86
CA LEU A 410 2.59 19.69 -5.50
C LEU A 410 2.77 19.55 -7.02
N THR A 411 3.51 20.45 -7.66
CA THR A 411 3.84 20.33 -9.09
C THR A 411 4.48 18.99 -9.44
N THR A 412 5.27 18.41 -8.53
CA THR A 412 5.94 17.11 -8.74
C THR A 412 5.48 16.02 -7.78
N SER A 413 4.43 16.27 -7.01
CA SER A 413 3.97 15.33 -5.98
C SER A 413 2.47 15.08 -5.99
N ARG A 414 2.07 14.04 -5.28
CA ARG A 414 0.69 13.70 -4.94
C ARG A 414 0.65 13.33 -3.46
N ILE A 415 -0.41 13.74 -2.78
CA ILE A 415 -0.71 13.33 -1.41
C ILE A 415 -1.93 12.41 -1.45
N ASN A 416 -1.85 11.31 -0.70
CA ASN A 416 -2.95 10.37 -0.55
C ASN A 416 -3.21 10.10 0.93
N ILE A 417 -4.40 10.42 1.43
CA ILE A 417 -4.76 10.21 2.84
C ILE A 417 -5.63 8.96 2.91
N ASN A 418 -5.10 7.87 3.48
CA ASN A 418 -5.85 6.64 3.70
C ASN A 418 -6.25 6.55 5.16
N VAL A 419 -7.55 6.49 5.44
CA VAL A 419 -8.11 6.41 6.78
C VAL A 419 -9.01 5.18 6.88
N ARG A 420 -8.95 4.49 8.02
CA ARG A 420 -9.57 3.20 8.22
C ARG A 420 -10.02 3.05 9.66
N THR A 421 -10.88 2.06 9.85
CA THR A 421 -11.30 1.57 11.16
C THR A 421 -10.52 0.29 11.47
N SER A 422 -9.63 0.37 12.45
CA SER A 422 -8.78 -0.69 12.92
C SER A 422 -9.37 -1.41 14.13
N VAL A 423 -10.04 -0.69 15.03
CA VAL A 423 -10.54 -1.19 16.32
C VAL A 423 -11.97 -0.69 16.64
N SER A 424 -12.35 0.54 16.24
CA SER A 424 -13.62 1.15 16.68
C SER A 424 -14.85 0.82 15.82
N ASN A 425 -15.43 -0.37 16.02
CA ASN A 425 -16.86 -0.58 16.34
C ASN A 425 -17.16 -2.07 16.64
N THR A 426 -16.52 -2.58 17.68
CA THR A 426 -16.67 -3.96 18.17
C THR A 426 -18.02 -4.25 18.84
N ALA A 427 -18.93 -3.27 18.90
CA ALA A 427 -20.29 -3.49 19.40
C ALA A 427 -21.13 -4.35 18.45
N ASN A 428 -20.89 -4.29 17.13
CA ASN A 428 -21.59 -5.12 16.12
C ASN A 428 -20.68 -6.16 15.46
N CYS A 429 -19.37 -6.14 15.70
CA CYS A 429 -18.51 -7.27 15.36
C CYS A 429 -18.64 -8.30 16.49
N THR A 430 -19.53 -9.28 16.32
CA THR A 430 -20.01 -10.25 17.35
C THR A 430 -18.94 -11.17 17.97
N VAL A 431 -17.65 -10.90 17.78
CA VAL A 431 -16.56 -11.59 18.47
C VAL A 431 -16.31 -11.02 19.88
N TYR A 432 -16.87 -9.84 20.22
CA TYR A 432 -16.52 -9.12 21.47
C TYR A 432 -17.55 -9.17 22.62
N GLU A 433 -18.77 -9.68 22.44
CA GLU A 433 -19.71 -9.84 23.57
C GLU A 433 -19.15 -10.78 24.66
N THR A 434 -18.28 -11.72 24.30
CA THR A 434 -17.58 -12.61 25.23
C THR A 434 -16.31 -12.01 25.85
N LEU A 435 -15.71 -10.98 25.26
CA LEU A 435 -14.43 -10.40 25.70
C LEU A 435 -14.58 -9.08 26.49
N SER A 436 -15.68 -8.33 26.32
CA SER A 436 -15.93 -7.12 27.12
C SER A 436 -16.10 -7.40 28.61
N HIS A 437 -16.51 -8.62 29.00
CA HIS A 437 -16.56 -9.03 30.40
C HIS A 437 -15.17 -9.34 31.00
N ALA A 438 -14.16 -9.64 30.16
CA ALA A 438 -12.81 -9.97 30.62
C ALA A 438 -11.92 -8.73 30.84
N LEU A 439 -12.11 -7.66 30.06
CA LEU A 439 -11.33 -6.43 30.16
C LEU A 439 -11.60 -5.62 31.45
N ASN A 440 -12.76 -5.77 32.07
CA ASN A 440 -13.06 -5.14 33.37
C ASN A 440 -12.60 -5.98 34.58
N PHE A 441 -12.08 -7.19 34.38
CA PHE A 441 -11.81 -8.13 35.48
C PHE A 441 -10.37 -8.63 35.60
N LEU A 442 -9.47 -8.29 34.68
CA LEU A 442 -8.06 -8.75 34.71
C LEU A 442 -7.11 -7.80 35.47
N CYS A 443 -7.58 -7.29 36.61
CA CYS A 443 -6.73 -7.01 37.77
C CYS A 443 -7.12 -8.01 38.86
N SER A 444 -6.61 -9.25 38.81
CA SER A 444 -6.24 -10.12 39.95
C SER A 444 -6.28 -11.62 39.60
N LEU A 445 -5.09 -12.25 39.60
CA LEU A 445 -4.82 -13.64 40.02
C LEU A 445 -5.22 -14.83 39.08
N PRO A 446 -4.62 -16.04 39.29
CA PRO A 446 -4.04 -16.86 38.22
C PRO A 446 -4.92 -18.01 37.69
N SER A 447 -4.49 -18.54 36.54
CA SER A 447 -5.04 -19.65 35.74
C SER A 447 -5.55 -20.87 36.52
N PRO A 448 -6.53 -21.58 35.91
CA PRO A 448 -6.36 -23.04 35.79
C PRO A 448 -6.84 -23.66 34.46
N THR A 449 -6.04 -24.63 34.02
CA THR A 449 -6.32 -25.92 33.34
C THR A 449 -7.36 -26.03 32.22
N ALA A 450 -6.85 -26.48 31.08
CA ALA A 450 -7.55 -26.79 29.84
C ALA A 450 -8.56 -27.95 29.92
N PHE A 451 -9.66 -27.79 29.18
CA PHE A 451 -10.55 -28.87 28.74
C PHE A 451 -10.59 -28.86 27.21
N SER A 452 -10.43 -30.04 26.60
CA SER A 452 -10.45 -30.26 25.15
C SER A 452 -11.78 -30.87 24.72
N PRO A 453 -12.29 -30.48 23.53
CA PRO A 453 -12.91 -31.45 22.65
C PRO A 453 -12.18 -31.54 21.30
N LYS A 454 -12.00 -32.78 20.84
CA LYS A 454 -11.57 -33.21 19.49
C LYS A 454 -12.66 -32.80 18.47
N ALA A 455 -12.38 -32.50 17.20
CA ALA A 455 -11.33 -32.99 16.30
C ALA A 455 -10.84 -31.88 15.35
N LYS A 456 -9.54 -31.85 15.04
CA LYS A 456 -8.90 -30.90 14.12
C LYS A 456 -8.19 -31.67 13.01
N MET A 457 -8.32 -31.19 11.78
CA MET A 457 -7.67 -31.76 10.59
C MET A 457 -6.28 -31.11 10.48
N GLU A 458 -5.26 -31.83 10.90
CA GLU A 458 -3.87 -31.39 10.96
C GLU A 458 -3.05 -32.11 9.88
N ASN A 459 -2.05 -31.45 9.30
CA ASN A 459 -1.06 -32.14 8.46
C ASN A 459 -0.02 -32.90 9.30
N ASP A 460 0.89 -33.66 8.68
CA ASP A 460 1.92 -34.48 9.36
C ASP A 460 2.90 -33.68 10.26
N SER A 461 2.79 -32.35 10.29
CA SER A 461 3.55 -31.45 11.17
C SER A 461 2.71 -30.84 12.29
N GLY A 462 1.46 -31.30 12.50
CA GLY A 462 0.57 -30.79 13.54
C GLY A 462 0.06 -29.37 13.30
N VAL A 463 0.19 -28.85 12.07
CA VAL A 463 -0.27 -27.51 11.71
C VAL A 463 -1.70 -27.60 11.19
N LEU A 464 -2.54 -26.72 11.72
CA LEU A 464 -3.92 -26.52 11.29
C LEU A 464 -3.90 -25.86 9.91
N VAL A 465 -4.26 -26.60 8.86
CA VAL A 465 -4.20 -26.09 7.48
C VAL A 465 -5.61 -25.79 7.01
N ASP A 466 -5.95 -24.52 6.92
CA ASP A 466 -7.01 -24.03 6.04
C ASP A 466 -6.33 -23.39 4.81
N LEU A 467 -6.84 -23.69 3.62
CA LEU A 467 -6.30 -23.35 2.28
C LEU A 467 -5.00 -24.08 1.80
N TYR A 468 -5.13 -24.72 0.63
CA TYR A 468 -4.05 -25.32 -0.15
C TYR A 468 -3.09 -24.24 -0.70
N VAL A 469 -1.91 -24.08 -0.09
CA VAL A 469 -0.80 -23.31 -0.68
C VAL A 469 -0.08 -24.20 -1.70
N PRO A 470 -0.12 -23.88 -3.00
CA PRO A 470 0.43 -24.76 -4.02
C PRO A 470 1.97 -24.76 -3.99
N ARG A 471 2.56 -25.96 -4.00
CA ARG A 471 4.02 -26.16 -3.89
C ARG A 471 4.72 -25.76 -5.18
N LYS A 472 5.95 -25.25 -5.08
CA LYS A 472 6.78 -24.86 -6.24
C LYS A 472 8.06 -25.69 -6.31
N CYS A 473 8.55 -25.93 -7.51
CA CYS A 473 9.84 -26.56 -7.74
C CYS A 473 10.96 -25.60 -7.31
N SER A 474 11.86 -26.06 -6.44
CA SER A 474 13.01 -25.30 -5.94
C SER A 474 14.01 -24.91 -7.04
N ALA A 475 14.10 -25.70 -8.12
CA ALA A 475 15.06 -25.47 -9.21
C ALA A 475 14.57 -24.45 -10.25
N THR A 476 13.27 -24.45 -10.55
CA THR A 476 12.67 -23.68 -11.67
C THR A 476 11.61 -22.67 -11.23
N ASN A 477 11.20 -22.67 -9.95
CA ASN A 477 10.06 -21.92 -9.41
C ASN A 477 8.70 -22.23 -10.06
N ARG A 478 8.62 -23.25 -10.91
CA ARG A 478 7.37 -23.72 -11.53
C ARG A 478 6.44 -24.33 -10.48
N LEU A 479 5.13 -24.13 -10.62
CA LEU A 479 4.14 -24.77 -9.77
C LEU A 479 4.16 -26.30 -9.94
N ILE A 480 4.17 -27.04 -8.85
CA ILE A 480 3.95 -28.48 -8.83
C ILE A 480 2.44 -28.69 -8.72
N THR A 481 1.83 -29.12 -9.82
CA THR A 481 0.38 -29.37 -9.88
C THR A 481 0.02 -30.72 -9.28
N SER A 482 -1.24 -30.94 -8.89
CA SER A 482 -1.72 -32.23 -8.39
C SER A 482 -1.57 -33.41 -9.37
N LYS A 483 -1.38 -33.13 -10.67
CA LYS A 483 -1.16 -34.14 -11.72
C LYS A 483 0.32 -34.46 -11.98
N ASP A 484 1.25 -33.78 -11.30
CA ASP A 484 2.68 -34.03 -11.44
C ASP A 484 3.13 -35.19 -10.54
N HIS A 485 2.74 -36.41 -10.92
CA HIS A 485 3.07 -37.65 -10.21
C HIS A 485 4.56 -37.99 -10.20
N ALA A 486 5.34 -37.33 -11.07
CA ALA A 486 6.79 -37.47 -11.10
C ALA A 486 7.48 -36.44 -10.20
N SER A 487 6.77 -35.53 -9.52
CA SER A 487 7.41 -34.65 -8.54
C SER A 487 7.91 -35.41 -7.30
N VAL A 488 8.94 -34.87 -6.65
CA VAL A 488 9.56 -35.45 -5.44
C VAL A 488 10.01 -34.33 -4.52
N GLN A 489 9.90 -34.60 -3.24
CA GLN A 489 10.42 -33.77 -2.17
C GLN A 489 11.57 -34.51 -1.49
N ILE A 490 12.74 -33.88 -1.47
CA ILE A 490 13.96 -34.42 -0.88
C ILE A 490 14.27 -33.60 0.36
N ALA A 491 14.15 -34.20 1.53
CA ALA A 491 14.55 -33.60 2.80
C ALA A 491 15.98 -34.05 3.14
N ILE A 492 16.87 -33.10 3.33
CA ILE A 492 18.26 -33.34 3.76
C ILE A 492 18.33 -33.01 5.25
N ALA A 493 18.65 -34.01 6.08
CA ALA A 493 18.79 -33.82 7.51
C ALA A 493 19.96 -32.90 7.81
N ASP A 494 19.75 -31.90 8.69
CA ASP A 494 20.84 -31.09 9.21
C ASP A 494 21.62 -31.94 10.23
N VAL A 495 22.94 -31.80 10.27
CA VAL A 495 23.81 -32.58 11.17
C VAL A 495 24.61 -31.68 12.11
N ASP A 496 24.87 -32.16 13.32
CA ASP A 496 25.79 -31.51 14.26
C ASP A 496 27.27 -31.70 13.84
N ALA A 497 28.18 -31.09 14.59
CA ALA A 497 29.62 -31.20 14.33
C ALA A 497 30.17 -32.64 14.40
N ASN A 498 29.41 -33.58 14.97
CA ASN A 498 29.76 -34.99 15.09
C ASN A 498 29.06 -35.86 14.04
N GLY A 499 28.33 -35.24 13.09
CA GLY A 499 27.60 -35.94 12.04
C GLY A 499 26.29 -36.58 12.52
N ARG A 500 25.77 -36.21 13.70
CA ARG A 500 24.48 -36.70 14.19
C ARG A 500 23.35 -35.85 13.62
N ALA A 501 22.32 -36.51 13.12
CA ALA A 501 21.13 -35.83 12.59
C ALA A 501 20.41 -35.03 13.69
N LEU A 502 20.08 -33.79 13.37
CA LEU A 502 19.25 -32.89 14.17
C LEU A 502 17.76 -33.09 13.80
N ASN A 503 16.87 -32.51 14.59
CA ASN A 503 15.43 -32.51 14.32
C ASN A 503 15.02 -31.48 13.24
N THR A 504 15.98 -30.90 12.52
CA THR A 504 15.77 -29.93 11.45
C THR A 504 16.23 -30.51 10.11
N SER A 505 15.59 -30.08 9.03
CA SER A 505 15.96 -30.52 7.68
C SER A 505 15.78 -29.40 6.65
N THR A 506 16.67 -29.38 5.67
CA THR A 506 16.55 -28.52 4.49
C THR A 506 15.87 -29.30 3.37
N THR A 507 14.75 -28.79 2.85
CA THR A 507 13.93 -29.52 1.87
C THR A 507 13.94 -28.87 0.49
N PHE A 508 14.13 -29.69 -0.55
CA PHE A 508 14.03 -29.29 -1.95
C PHE A 508 12.90 -30.05 -2.66
N ALA A 509 12.08 -29.33 -3.43
CA ALA A 509 11.03 -29.93 -4.26
C ALA A 509 11.43 -29.87 -5.73
N LEU A 510 11.44 -31.00 -6.43
CA LEU A 510 11.72 -31.09 -7.86
C LEU A 510 10.46 -31.51 -8.60
N CYS A 511 10.06 -30.74 -9.63
CA CYS A 511 8.93 -31.12 -10.47
C CYS A 511 9.29 -32.25 -11.43
N GLY A 512 8.28 -32.95 -11.95
CA GLY A 512 8.47 -34.06 -12.88
C GLY A 512 9.19 -33.67 -14.16
N GLN A 513 9.05 -32.42 -14.63
CA GLN A 513 9.76 -31.93 -15.80
C GLN A 513 11.29 -31.98 -15.63
N VAL A 514 11.82 -31.44 -14.51
CA VAL A 514 13.26 -31.43 -14.21
C VAL A 514 13.81 -32.87 -14.13
N ARG A 515 13.00 -33.81 -13.66
CA ARG A 515 13.35 -35.24 -13.63
C ARG A 515 13.31 -35.88 -15.00
N SER A 516 12.31 -35.56 -15.82
CA SER A 516 12.19 -36.08 -17.19
C SER A 516 13.33 -35.62 -18.10
N GLN A 517 13.91 -34.45 -17.81
CA GLN A 517 15.03 -33.87 -18.56
C GLN A 517 16.40 -34.38 -18.06
N GLY A 518 16.45 -35.18 -17.00
CA GLY A 518 17.70 -35.67 -16.40
C GLY A 518 18.48 -34.60 -15.61
N GLU A 519 17.93 -33.40 -15.42
CA GLU A 519 18.61 -32.25 -14.81
C GLU A 519 18.51 -32.23 -13.26
N SER A 520 17.99 -33.30 -12.67
CA SER A 520 17.72 -33.34 -11.21
C SER A 520 18.98 -33.33 -10.37
N ASP A 521 20.02 -34.03 -10.81
CA ASP A 521 21.30 -34.10 -10.10
C ASP A 521 22.02 -32.75 -10.09
N ASP A 522 22.18 -32.12 -11.27
CA ASP A 522 22.76 -30.76 -11.38
C ASP A 522 21.96 -29.73 -10.59
N SER A 523 20.62 -29.77 -10.70
CA SER A 523 19.74 -28.88 -9.95
C SER A 523 19.91 -29.03 -8.44
N LEU A 524 20.01 -30.26 -7.94
CA LEU A 524 20.19 -30.52 -6.51
C LEU A 524 21.58 -30.06 -6.04
N ASN A 525 22.64 -30.33 -6.81
CA ASN A 525 24.00 -29.89 -6.50
C ASN A 525 24.12 -28.36 -6.44
N ARG A 526 23.50 -27.65 -7.39
CA ARG A 526 23.45 -26.18 -7.41
C ARG A 526 22.67 -25.62 -6.21
N LEU A 527 21.50 -26.19 -5.91
CA LEU A 527 20.66 -25.76 -4.79
C LEU A 527 21.32 -26.02 -3.44
N ALA A 528 21.91 -27.20 -3.25
CA ALA A 528 22.64 -27.56 -2.05
C ALA A 528 23.90 -26.71 -1.86
N THR A 529 24.62 -26.36 -2.94
CA THR A 529 25.75 -25.42 -2.87
C THR A 529 25.30 -24.02 -2.44
N LYS A 530 24.18 -23.51 -2.99
CA LYS A 530 23.61 -22.21 -2.61
C LYS A 530 23.10 -22.19 -1.16
N ALA A 531 22.58 -23.32 -0.69
CA ALA A 531 22.15 -23.49 0.70
C ALA A 531 23.33 -23.73 1.67
N GLY A 532 24.57 -23.81 1.17
CA GLY A 532 25.76 -24.05 1.99
C GLY A 532 25.96 -25.50 2.44
N LEU A 533 25.16 -26.44 1.91
CA LEU A 533 25.21 -27.88 2.23
C LEU A 533 26.33 -28.61 1.47
N LEU A 534 26.71 -28.11 0.29
CA LEU A 534 27.82 -28.62 -0.51
C LEU A 534 28.84 -27.51 -0.79
N ARG A 535 30.13 -27.85 -0.85
CA ARG A 535 31.20 -26.90 -1.18
C ARG A 535 31.81 -27.24 -2.53
N ASN A 536 31.87 -26.26 -3.44
CA ASN A 536 32.58 -26.33 -4.73
C ASN A 536 32.13 -27.45 -5.69
N VAL A 537 30.89 -27.94 -5.55
CA VAL A 537 30.34 -29.00 -6.43
C VAL A 537 29.74 -28.40 -7.71
N TRP A 538 29.42 -27.10 -7.72
CA TRP A 538 28.87 -26.40 -8.87
C TRP A 538 29.55 -25.03 -9.05
N SER A 539 29.95 -24.72 -10.28
CA SER A 539 30.48 -23.40 -10.66
C SER A 539 29.81 -22.94 -11.96
N TYR A 540 29.51 -21.64 -12.07
CA TYR A 540 28.97 -21.08 -13.31
C TYR A 540 30.04 -21.19 -14.39
N GLN A 541 29.87 -22.07 -15.38
CA GLN A 541 30.62 -21.94 -16.63
C GLN A 541 30.17 -20.62 -17.26
N LYS A 542 31.11 -19.69 -17.38
CA LYS A 542 30.90 -18.35 -17.95
C LYS A 542 30.43 -18.40 -19.39
#